data_AF-A0AB33J1Z9-F1
#
_entry.id   AF-A0AB33J1Z9-F1
#
_cell.length_a   1.000
_cell.length_b   1.000
_cell.length_c   1.000
_cell.angle_alpha   90.00
_cell.angle_beta   90.00
_cell.angle_gamma   90.00
#
_symmetry.space_group_name_H-M   'P 1'
#
loop_
_entity.id
_entity.type
_entity.pdbx_description
1 polymer ?
#
loop_
_entity_poly.entity_id
_entity_poly.type
_entity_poly.pdbx_seq_one_letter_code
_entity_poly.pdbx_strand_id
1 'polypeptide(L)'
;MAFAEGRRHGCSDTGDIDIVMKSSKDGGKTWSKLSVVWDAGDGVCGNPVPIYDSRRRQVVLVCCWNYGKDTESQLMSGSSRHPRRIYMLTATPDGRRWSVPREITDSVKLPSWGWYATGPCHGIQLKQTHRGRLVVPANHSSLADKTYYSHLIYSDDGGKTWHLGGLVKEKGGNESSVAELPDGRLMLNMRNYNSQHPHVRAYALSRDGGRTMGQMQFHDDLLEPVCQGSLLAFDKHTLLFSNPHSLQRKNLAIHKSVDGGRHWQLMQTVYPGHAAYSDIVKLDRGHVGVLFEHGINDAYEQISFVSIPVK
;
A
#
# COMPACT_ATOMS: atom_id res chain seq x y z
N MET A 1 8.42 1.49 11.98
CA MET A 1 7.49 2.63 12.14
C MET A 1 6.14 2.16 11.63
N ALA A 2 5.06 2.56 12.29
CA ALA A 2 3.69 2.24 11.90
C ALA A 2 2.98 3.55 11.57
N PHE A 3 2.32 3.60 10.40
CA PHE A 3 1.60 4.76 9.90
C PHE A 3 0.12 4.43 9.80
N ALA A 4 -0.74 5.43 10.00
CA ALA A 4 -2.17 5.31 9.81
C ALA A 4 -2.77 6.67 9.43
N GLU A 5 -4.01 6.65 8.94
CA GLU A 5 -4.84 7.83 8.82
C GLU A 5 -5.42 8.18 10.20
N GLY A 6 -5.21 9.42 10.64
CA GLY A 6 -5.80 9.98 11.85
C GLY A 6 -7.14 10.63 11.52
N ARG A 7 -8.20 9.82 11.41
CA ARG A 7 -9.55 10.30 11.07
C ARG A 7 -10.22 10.91 12.30
N ARG A 8 -10.30 12.24 12.38
CA ARG A 8 -10.62 12.94 13.65
C ARG A 8 -12.07 12.79 14.12
N HIS A 9 -13.02 12.72 13.18
CA HIS A 9 -14.46 12.82 13.48
C HIS A 9 -15.25 11.53 13.24
N GLY A 10 -14.59 10.43 12.86
CA GLY A 10 -15.24 9.14 12.59
C GLY A 10 -14.46 8.31 11.57
N CYS A 11 -15.08 7.24 11.05
CA CYS A 11 -14.46 6.32 10.10
C CYS A 11 -14.59 6.73 8.62
N SER A 12 -15.07 7.95 8.32
CA SER A 12 -15.23 8.44 6.94
C SER A 12 -13.90 8.60 6.20
N ASP A 13 -13.90 8.35 4.88
CA ASP A 13 -12.76 8.63 3.98
C ASP A 13 -12.68 10.12 3.56
N THR A 14 -13.57 10.97 4.10
CA THR A 14 -13.64 12.41 3.86
C THR A 14 -13.68 13.18 5.18
N GLY A 15 -13.24 14.44 5.18
CA GLY A 15 -13.18 15.32 6.34
C GLY A 15 -11.76 15.77 6.66
N ASP A 16 -11.48 15.95 7.96
CA ASP A 16 -10.17 16.25 8.53
C ASP A 16 -9.45 14.92 8.84
N ILE A 17 -8.49 14.56 7.97
CA ILE A 17 -7.73 13.32 8.07
C ILE A 17 -6.23 13.63 7.95
N ASP A 18 -5.51 13.32 9.02
CA ASP A 18 -4.06 13.50 9.10
C ASP A 18 -3.30 12.21 8.80
N ILE A 19 -1.99 12.32 8.56
CA ILE A 19 -1.10 11.15 8.67
C ILE A 19 -0.51 11.12 10.07
N VAL A 20 -0.73 10.01 10.77
CA VAL A 20 -0.18 9.77 12.11
C VAL A 20 0.78 8.59 12.12
N MET A 21 1.67 8.57 13.10
CA MET A 21 2.69 7.54 13.24
C MET A 21 2.96 7.18 14.70
N LYS A 22 3.24 5.90 14.93
CA LYS A 22 3.99 5.41 16.11
C LYS A 22 5.27 4.70 15.69
N SER A 23 6.27 4.71 16.58
CA SER A 23 7.54 4.01 16.39
C SER A 23 7.78 3.01 17.51
N SER A 24 8.46 1.91 17.18
CA SER A 24 8.93 0.90 18.14
C SER A 24 10.42 0.66 17.91
N LYS A 25 11.15 0.40 18.99
CA LYS A 25 12.60 0.10 18.99
C LYS A 25 12.92 -1.34 19.43
N ASP A 26 11.90 -2.13 19.76
CA ASP A 26 12.03 -3.44 20.40
C ASP A 26 11.19 -4.52 19.69
N GLY A 27 11.00 -4.35 18.38
CA GLY A 27 10.24 -5.31 17.56
C GLY A 27 8.73 -5.24 17.72
N GLY A 28 8.20 -4.11 18.20
CA GLY A 28 6.77 -3.86 18.37
C GLY A 28 6.22 -4.24 19.74
N LYS A 29 7.09 -4.50 20.74
CA LYS A 29 6.67 -4.79 22.12
C LYS A 29 6.20 -3.52 22.84
N THR A 30 6.94 -2.42 22.65
CA THR A 30 6.55 -1.10 23.12
C THR A 30 6.51 -0.10 21.98
N TRP A 31 5.65 0.90 22.13
CA TRP A 31 5.40 1.91 21.11
C TRP A 31 5.50 3.31 21.71
N SER A 32 6.01 4.24 20.91
CA SER A 32 5.98 5.67 21.25
C SER A 32 4.55 6.18 21.41
N LYS A 33 4.42 7.37 21.99
CA LYS A 33 3.19 8.17 21.84
C LYS A 33 2.91 8.40 20.35
N LEU A 34 1.62 8.60 20.03
CA LEU A 34 1.18 8.98 18.70
C LEU A 34 1.81 10.33 18.33
N SER A 35 2.24 10.45 17.07
CA SER A 35 2.78 11.68 16.50
C SER A 35 2.08 11.98 15.18
N VAL A 36 1.82 13.26 14.91
CA VAL A 36 1.29 13.72 13.62
C VAL A 36 2.47 13.95 12.69
N VAL A 37 2.47 13.29 11.53
CA VAL A 37 3.47 13.42 10.47
C VAL A 37 3.10 14.57 9.54
N TRP A 38 1.82 14.67 9.19
CA TRP A 38 1.29 15.76 8.39
C TRP A 38 -0.14 16.06 8.82
N ASP A 39 -0.35 17.29 9.32
CA ASP A 39 -1.66 17.88 9.58
C ASP A 39 -2.23 18.48 8.28
N ALA A 40 -3.40 18.01 7.86
CA ALA A 40 -4.03 18.38 6.60
C ALA A 40 -4.94 19.61 6.70
N GLY A 41 -5.18 20.13 7.91
CA GLY A 41 -6.29 21.04 8.20
C GLY A 41 -7.62 20.44 7.76
N ASP A 42 -8.42 21.21 7.01
CA ASP A 42 -9.70 20.74 6.44
C ASP A 42 -9.53 19.80 5.22
N GLY A 43 -8.34 19.22 5.05
CA GLY A 43 -7.99 18.31 3.96
C GLY A 43 -7.96 16.85 4.40
N VAL A 44 -7.83 15.97 3.41
CA VAL A 44 -7.60 14.53 3.62
C VAL A 44 -6.19 14.21 3.20
N CYS A 45 -5.30 13.96 4.15
CA CYS A 45 -4.02 13.28 3.92
C CYS A 45 -4.20 11.78 4.15
N GLY A 46 -4.05 10.98 3.10
CA GLY A 46 -4.36 9.55 3.20
C GLY A 46 -3.47 8.67 2.35
N ASN A 47 -3.71 7.36 2.45
CA ASN A 47 -3.00 6.32 1.72
C ASN A 47 -1.46 6.39 1.87
N PRO A 48 -0.93 6.42 3.12
CA PRO A 48 0.51 6.51 3.34
C PRO A 48 1.26 5.27 2.84
N VAL A 49 2.36 5.50 2.11
CA VAL A 49 3.28 4.45 1.63
C VAL A 49 4.72 4.77 2.06
N PRO A 50 5.18 4.25 3.21
CA PRO A 50 6.55 4.41 3.66
C PRO A 50 7.52 3.47 2.92
N ILE A 51 8.75 3.93 2.74
CA ILE A 51 9.88 3.21 2.17
C ILE A 51 11.13 3.58 2.95
N TYR A 52 11.95 2.61 3.33
CA TYR A 52 13.27 2.90 3.88
C TYR A 52 14.32 2.92 2.75
N ASP A 53 14.89 4.09 2.45
CA ASP A 53 16.03 4.21 1.55
C ASP A 53 17.31 3.91 2.33
N SER A 54 17.84 2.70 2.15
CA SER A 54 19.05 2.24 2.83
C SER A 54 20.32 2.97 2.38
N ARG A 55 20.36 3.51 1.15
CA ARG A 55 21.54 4.22 0.62
C ARG A 55 21.71 5.58 1.29
N ARG A 56 20.59 6.28 1.49
CA ARG A 56 20.56 7.61 2.11
C ARG A 56 20.30 7.57 3.60
N ARG A 57 19.91 6.41 4.14
CA ARG A 57 19.49 6.23 5.53
C ARG A 57 18.40 7.26 5.87
N GLN A 58 17.28 7.14 5.18
CA GLN A 58 16.10 7.98 5.43
C GLN A 58 14.83 7.18 5.19
N VAL A 59 13.73 7.65 5.76
CA VAL A 59 12.39 7.20 5.36
C VAL A 59 11.89 8.15 4.28
N VAL A 60 11.30 7.59 3.24
CA VAL A 60 10.51 8.31 2.23
C VAL A 60 9.06 7.89 2.44
N LEU A 61 8.15 8.85 2.55
CA LEU A 61 6.71 8.60 2.66
C LEU A 61 6.04 9.24 1.47
N VAL A 62 5.30 8.46 0.68
CA VAL A 62 4.44 8.98 -0.39
C VAL A 62 2.99 8.85 0.06
N CYS A 63 2.17 9.85 -0.21
CA CYS A 63 0.77 9.89 0.22
C CYS A 63 -0.07 10.77 -0.71
N CYS A 64 -1.38 10.74 -0.53
CA CYS A 64 -2.32 11.55 -1.28
C CYS A 64 -2.91 12.68 -0.44
N TRP A 65 -3.31 13.76 -1.11
CA TRP A 65 -4.08 14.84 -0.52
C TRP A 65 -5.26 15.25 -1.41
N ASN A 66 -6.42 15.54 -0.81
CA ASN A 66 -7.49 16.32 -1.44
C ASN A 66 -8.20 17.21 -0.42
N TYR A 67 -9.04 18.11 -0.92
CA TYR A 67 -9.91 18.92 -0.07
C TYR A 67 -10.94 18.04 0.64
N GLY A 68 -11.12 18.21 1.95
CA GLY A 68 -11.84 17.24 2.77
C GLY A 68 -13.34 17.10 2.50
N LYS A 69 -13.93 18.04 1.75
CA LYS A 69 -15.33 17.94 1.29
C LYS A 69 -15.48 17.28 -0.08
N ASP A 70 -14.39 17.05 -0.80
CA ASP A 70 -14.43 16.34 -2.09
C ASP A 70 -14.56 14.83 -1.83
N THR A 71 -15.59 14.24 -2.40
CA THR A 71 -15.84 12.80 -2.36
C THR A 71 -15.07 12.07 -3.47
N GLU A 72 -14.87 10.76 -3.30
CA GLU A 72 -14.29 9.92 -4.35
C GLU A 72 -15.06 10.03 -5.67
N SER A 73 -16.40 10.02 -5.63
CA SER A 73 -17.24 10.16 -6.84
C SER A 73 -17.01 11.48 -7.59
N GLN A 74 -16.85 12.59 -6.86
CA GLN A 74 -16.51 13.90 -7.46
C GLN A 74 -15.11 13.88 -8.08
N LEU A 75 -14.14 13.25 -7.42
CA LEU A 75 -12.78 13.11 -7.95
C LEU A 75 -12.75 12.22 -9.20
N MET A 76 -13.51 11.11 -9.20
CA MET A 76 -13.62 10.21 -10.35
C MET A 76 -14.30 10.85 -11.56
N SER A 77 -15.23 11.77 -11.32
CA SER A 77 -15.96 12.47 -12.38
C SER A 77 -15.30 13.79 -12.81
N GLY A 78 -14.26 14.24 -12.12
CA GLY A 78 -13.59 15.51 -12.37
C GLY A 78 -14.38 16.74 -11.90
N SER A 79 -15.42 16.55 -11.08
CA SER A 79 -16.27 17.63 -10.54
C SER A 79 -15.89 18.08 -9.14
N SER A 80 -14.83 17.51 -8.56
CA SER A 80 -14.22 17.94 -7.29
C SER A 80 -13.75 19.38 -7.35
N ARG A 81 -13.77 20.08 -6.22
CA ARG A 81 -13.23 21.45 -6.11
C ARG A 81 -11.74 21.48 -6.43
N HIS A 82 -10.99 20.48 -5.96
CA HIS A 82 -9.58 20.32 -6.24
C HIS A 82 -9.27 18.88 -6.67
N PRO A 83 -8.37 18.66 -7.65
CA PRO A 83 -7.95 17.30 -7.98
C PRO A 83 -7.22 16.67 -6.80
N ARG A 84 -7.28 15.34 -6.68
CA ARG A 84 -6.45 14.59 -5.73
C ARG A 84 -4.99 14.67 -6.16
N ARG A 85 -4.13 15.09 -5.23
CA ARG A 85 -2.70 15.39 -5.42
C ARG A 85 -1.84 14.34 -4.71
N ILE A 86 -0.60 14.21 -5.17
CA ILE A 86 0.36 13.26 -4.62
C ILE A 86 1.52 14.04 -4.01
N TYR A 87 1.84 13.71 -2.77
CA TYR A 87 2.91 14.34 -2.01
C TYR A 87 3.92 13.32 -1.55
N MET A 88 5.13 13.80 -1.28
CA MET A 88 6.14 13.05 -0.57
C MET A 88 6.71 13.83 0.61
N LEU A 89 7.13 13.08 1.61
CA LEU A 89 7.88 13.56 2.76
C LEU A 89 9.11 12.68 2.95
N THR A 90 10.12 13.23 3.62
CA THR A 90 11.31 12.48 4.02
C THR A 90 11.56 12.65 5.51
N ALA A 91 12.14 11.63 6.14
CA ALA A 91 12.48 11.70 7.55
C ALA A 91 13.81 11.03 7.86
N THR A 92 14.36 11.41 9.02
CA THR A 92 15.48 10.69 9.65
C THR A 92 15.11 9.21 9.87
N PRO A 93 16.10 8.28 9.92
CA PRO A 93 15.84 6.85 10.14
C PRO A 93 15.02 6.49 11.36
N ASP A 94 14.99 7.36 12.37
CA ASP A 94 14.24 7.19 13.61
C ASP A 94 12.83 7.81 13.55
N GLY A 95 12.44 8.41 12.40
CA GLY A 95 11.11 8.98 12.17
C GLY A 95 10.81 10.24 12.98
N ARG A 96 11.82 10.86 13.61
CA ARG A 96 11.60 11.97 14.55
C ARG A 96 11.45 13.34 13.90
N ARG A 97 12.06 13.54 12.73
CA ARG A 97 12.01 14.81 12.00
C ARG A 97 11.59 14.55 10.58
N TRP A 98 10.47 15.15 10.19
CA TRP A 98 9.90 15.07 8.85
C TRP A 98 10.16 16.37 8.10
N SER A 99 10.43 16.28 6.81
CA SER A 99 10.44 17.42 5.91
C SER A 99 9.02 17.95 5.73
N VAL A 100 8.89 19.18 5.26
CA VAL A 100 7.61 19.67 4.73
C VAL A 100 7.16 18.80 3.54
N PRO A 101 5.85 18.63 3.32
CA PRO A 101 5.32 17.93 2.15
C PRO A 101 5.75 18.60 0.85
N ARG A 102 6.25 17.79 -0.09
CA ARG A 102 6.58 18.22 -1.44
C ARG A 102 5.66 17.56 -2.44
N GLU A 103 4.95 18.37 -3.22
CA GLU A 103 4.07 17.87 -4.27
C GLU A 103 4.86 17.23 -5.41
N ILE A 104 4.39 16.08 -5.90
CA ILE A 104 4.98 15.34 -7.04
C ILE A 104 3.94 15.01 -8.13
N THR A 105 2.72 15.55 -8.02
CA THR A 105 1.55 15.22 -8.86
C THR A 105 1.87 15.19 -10.36
N ASP A 106 2.46 16.26 -10.89
CA ASP A 106 2.70 16.42 -12.33
C ASP A 106 3.67 15.37 -12.91
N SER A 107 4.48 14.74 -12.06
CA SER A 107 5.44 13.70 -12.48
C SER A 107 4.83 12.29 -12.50
N VAL A 108 3.68 12.09 -11.85
CA VAL A 108 3.13 10.75 -11.56
C VAL A 108 1.64 10.58 -11.84
N LYS A 109 0.92 11.65 -12.20
CA LYS A 109 -0.52 11.62 -12.49
C LYS A 109 -0.79 12.23 -13.85
N LEU A 110 -1.48 11.49 -14.72
CA LEU A 110 -1.91 12.02 -16.01
C LEU A 110 -3.12 12.95 -15.86
N PRO A 111 -3.28 13.98 -16.73
CA PRO A 111 -4.44 14.88 -16.69
C PRO A 111 -5.78 14.17 -16.88
N SER A 112 -5.80 13.04 -17.60
CA SER A 112 -7.00 12.22 -17.85
C SER A 112 -7.42 11.35 -16.66
N TRP A 113 -6.70 11.42 -15.53
CA TRP A 113 -6.98 10.63 -14.33
C TRP A 113 -7.77 11.43 -13.29
N GLY A 114 -8.73 10.77 -12.66
CA GLY A 114 -9.58 11.32 -11.60
C GLY A 114 -9.04 11.01 -10.21
N TRP A 115 -9.71 10.09 -9.50
CA TRP A 115 -9.25 9.54 -8.23
C TRP A 115 -7.83 8.97 -8.35
N TYR A 116 -7.08 9.00 -7.25
CA TYR A 116 -5.72 8.47 -7.18
C TYR A 116 -5.43 7.98 -5.75
N ALA A 117 -4.85 6.80 -5.59
CA ALA A 117 -4.37 6.31 -4.29
C ALA A 117 -2.98 5.67 -4.41
N THR A 118 -2.09 5.96 -3.46
CA THR A 118 -0.82 5.24 -3.30
C THR A 118 -1.00 4.05 -2.36
N GLY A 119 -0.57 2.85 -2.76
CA GLY A 119 -0.78 1.63 -1.98
C GLY A 119 -2.27 1.40 -1.67
N PRO A 120 -2.69 1.48 -0.38
CA PRO A 120 -1.88 1.72 0.81
C PRO A 120 -1.16 0.45 1.28
N CYS A 121 0.01 0.60 1.91
CA CYS A 121 0.94 -0.45 2.36
C CYS A 121 2.30 0.19 2.65
N HIS A 122 3.37 -0.58 2.63
CA HIS A 122 4.71 -0.11 2.31
C HIS A 122 5.02 -0.10 0.79
N GLY A 123 6.03 0.68 0.41
CA GLY A 123 6.72 0.55 -0.87
C GLY A 123 8.05 -0.17 -0.67
N ILE A 124 8.78 -0.42 -1.76
CA ILE A 124 10.04 -1.20 -1.70
C ILE A 124 11.22 -0.42 -2.25
N GLN A 125 12.41 -0.75 -1.74
CA GLN A 125 13.67 -0.42 -2.40
C GLN A 125 14.23 -1.67 -3.06
N LEU A 126 14.44 -1.62 -4.38
CA LEU A 126 14.92 -2.74 -5.17
C LEU A 126 16.34 -3.13 -4.78
N LYS A 127 16.63 -4.43 -4.81
CA LYS A 127 17.88 -5.02 -4.34
C LYS A 127 18.66 -5.71 -5.46
N GLN A 128 18.05 -5.99 -6.60
CA GLN A 128 18.66 -6.76 -7.69
C GLN A 128 19.10 -5.86 -8.84
N THR A 129 18.64 -6.09 -10.07
CA THR A 129 19.10 -5.42 -11.30
C THR A 129 18.99 -3.90 -11.22
N HIS A 130 17.90 -3.39 -10.63
CA HIS A 130 17.64 -1.94 -10.47
C HIS A 130 17.92 -1.48 -9.04
N ARG A 131 18.99 -1.99 -8.42
CA ARG A 131 19.32 -1.77 -7.00
C ARG A 131 19.20 -0.29 -6.61
N GLY A 132 18.48 -0.04 -5.52
CA GLY A 132 18.31 1.27 -4.89
C GLY A 132 17.15 2.09 -5.40
N ARG A 133 16.53 1.72 -6.53
CA ARG A 133 15.27 2.31 -6.99
C ARG A 133 14.19 2.13 -5.91
N LEU A 134 13.47 3.20 -5.61
CA LEU A 134 12.27 3.19 -4.79
C LEU A 134 11.06 2.92 -5.69
N VAL A 135 10.16 2.04 -5.29
CA VAL A 135 8.95 1.71 -6.05
C VAL A 135 7.75 1.80 -5.12
N VAL A 136 6.71 2.50 -5.59
CA VAL A 136 5.43 2.67 -4.91
C VAL A 136 4.31 2.14 -5.80
N PRO A 137 3.50 1.19 -5.31
CA PRO A 137 2.28 0.80 -5.99
C PRO A 137 1.22 1.89 -5.84
N ALA A 138 0.35 2.03 -6.82
CA ALA A 138 -0.72 3.01 -6.83
C ALA A 138 -1.89 2.55 -7.70
N ASN A 139 -3.00 3.28 -7.62
CA ASN A 139 -4.11 3.19 -8.54
C ASN A 139 -4.67 4.57 -8.86
N HIS A 140 -5.46 4.62 -9.92
CA HIS A 140 -6.20 5.80 -10.32
C HIS A 140 -7.52 5.40 -10.94
N SER A 141 -8.47 6.34 -11.00
CA SER A 141 -9.60 6.24 -11.92
C SER A 141 -9.30 6.95 -13.23
N SER A 142 -9.88 6.48 -14.32
CA SER A 142 -9.92 7.25 -15.58
C SER A 142 -11.16 8.15 -15.59
N LEU A 143 -11.00 9.40 -16.04
CA LEU A 143 -12.12 10.34 -16.18
C LEU A 143 -13.10 9.93 -17.29
N ALA A 144 -12.61 9.17 -18.28
CA ALA A 144 -13.39 8.81 -19.47
C ALA A 144 -14.46 7.75 -19.17
N ASP A 145 -14.11 6.74 -18.39
CA ASP A 145 -14.95 5.57 -18.10
C ASP A 145 -15.24 5.37 -16.61
N LYS A 146 -14.68 6.21 -15.74
CA LYS A 146 -14.93 6.20 -14.28
C LYS A 146 -14.67 4.82 -13.66
N THR A 147 -13.63 4.13 -14.14
CA THR A 147 -13.18 2.85 -13.57
C THR A 147 -11.73 2.93 -13.11
N TYR A 148 -11.31 1.95 -12.31
CA TYR A 148 -9.98 1.91 -11.69
C TYR A 148 -8.97 1.10 -12.49
N TYR A 149 -7.72 1.55 -12.40
CA TYR A 149 -6.54 0.90 -12.92
C TYR A 149 -5.41 1.01 -11.89
N SER A 150 -4.55 -0.01 -11.83
CA SER A 150 -3.35 0.03 -10.99
C SER A 150 -2.11 0.37 -11.80
N HIS A 151 -1.15 1.01 -11.16
CA HIS A 151 0.13 1.38 -11.75
C HIS A 151 1.24 1.42 -10.70
N LEU A 152 2.47 1.56 -11.16
CA LEU A 152 3.63 1.83 -10.33
C LEU A 152 4.10 3.27 -10.53
N ILE A 153 4.74 3.82 -9.52
CA ILE A 153 5.61 5.00 -9.63
C ILE A 153 6.97 4.66 -9.03
N TYR A 154 8.04 5.30 -9.51
CA TYR A 154 9.38 5.00 -9.03
C TYR A 154 10.29 6.22 -8.97
N SER A 155 11.37 6.08 -8.19
CA SER A 155 12.44 7.06 -8.09
C SER A 155 13.80 6.37 -8.04
N ASP A 156 14.74 6.84 -8.85
CA ASP A 156 16.12 6.32 -8.91
C ASP A 156 17.10 7.11 -8.03
N ASP A 157 16.70 8.29 -7.53
CA ASP A 157 17.57 9.25 -6.87
C ASP A 157 17.20 9.54 -5.41
N GLY A 158 16.53 8.59 -4.77
CA GLY A 158 16.14 8.65 -3.35
C GLY A 158 14.93 9.54 -3.09
N GLY A 159 14.06 9.65 -4.09
CA GLY A 159 12.84 10.45 -4.04
C GLY A 159 13.03 11.90 -4.46
N LYS A 160 14.15 12.33 -5.08
CA LYS A 160 14.29 13.72 -5.55
C LYS A 160 13.49 13.96 -6.83
N THR A 161 13.47 13.00 -7.75
CA THR A 161 12.52 12.95 -8.87
C THR A 161 11.69 11.67 -8.81
N TRP A 162 10.49 11.74 -9.37
CA TRP A 162 9.58 10.61 -9.49
C TRP A 162 9.15 10.45 -10.94
N HIS A 163 8.85 9.22 -11.31
CA HIS A 163 8.41 8.87 -12.64
C HIS A 163 7.17 7.99 -12.55
N LEU A 164 6.19 8.30 -13.39
CA LEU A 164 5.13 7.34 -13.69
C LEU A 164 5.76 6.07 -14.29
N GLY A 165 5.45 4.93 -13.69
CA GLY A 165 5.94 3.61 -14.08
C GLY A 165 4.90 2.80 -14.82
N GLY A 166 5.00 1.48 -14.68
CA GLY A 166 4.18 0.56 -15.43
C GLY A 166 2.70 0.64 -15.06
N LEU A 167 1.86 0.73 -16.10
CA LEU A 167 0.41 0.76 -16.02
C LEU A 167 -0.17 -0.60 -16.38
N VAL A 168 -1.05 -1.15 -15.55
CA VAL A 168 -1.89 -2.31 -15.91
C VAL A 168 -3.04 -1.79 -16.78
N LYS A 169 -3.15 -2.30 -18.01
CA LYS A 169 -4.09 -1.75 -19.01
C LYS A 169 -5.51 -2.25 -18.82
N GLU A 170 -5.67 -3.38 -18.14
CA GLU A 170 -6.94 -4.00 -17.82
C GLU A 170 -7.60 -3.28 -16.63
N LYS A 171 -8.90 -3.03 -16.74
CA LYS A 171 -9.70 -2.40 -15.70
C LYS A 171 -9.89 -3.32 -14.49
N GLY A 172 -10.13 -2.71 -13.34
CA GLY A 172 -10.54 -3.40 -12.12
C GLY A 172 -9.42 -3.55 -11.08
N GLY A 173 -8.18 -3.22 -11.43
CA GLY A 173 -7.09 -3.09 -10.45
C GLY A 173 -7.28 -1.84 -9.60
N ASN A 174 -7.17 -1.97 -8.28
CA ASN A 174 -7.30 -0.88 -7.33
C ASN A 174 -6.10 -0.87 -6.35
N GLU A 175 -6.31 -0.78 -5.04
CA GLU A 175 -5.28 -0.77 -3.99
C GLU A 175 -4.35 -1.96 -4.12
N SER A 176 -3.05 -1.70 -4.01
CA SER A 176 -2.05 -2.70 -4.38
C SER A 176 -0.79 -2.64 -3.53
N SER A 177 -0.08 -3.76 -3.49
CA SER A 177 1.23 -3.93 -2.85
C SER A 177 2.22 -4.55 -3.85
N VAL A 178 3.51 -4.30 -3.64
CA VAL A 178 4.56 -4.70 -4.59
C VAL A 178 5.70 -5.43 -3.89
N ALA A 179 6.21 -6.49 -4.50
CA ALA A 179 7.43 -7.17 -4.06
C ALA A 179 8.38 -7.45 -5.24
N GLU A 180 9.68 -7.39 -4.96
CA GLU A 180 10.72 -7.86 -5.88
C GLU A 180 10.90 -9.38 -5.70
N LEU A 181 10.58 -10.13 -6.75
CA LEU A 181 10.65 -11.59 -6.80
C LEU A 181 12.10 -12.09 -6.83
N PRO A 182 12.36 -13.37 -6.50
CA PRO A 182 13.70 -13.94 -6.49
C PRO A 182 14.49 -13.82 -7.80
N ASP A 183 13.79 -13.71 -8.93
CA ASP A 183 14.38 -13.55 -10.27
C ASP A 183 14.48 -12.09 -10.74
N GLY A 184 14.21 -11.13 -9.84
CA GLY A 184 14.33 -9.69 -10.09
C GLY A 184 13.11 -9.06 -10.75
N ARG A 185 12.09 -9.83 -11.12
CA ARG A 185 10.79 -9.27 -11.55
C ARG A 185 10.10 -8.59 -10.38
N LEU A 186 9.22 -7.63 -10.67
CA LEU A 186 8.30 -7.10 -9.65
C LEU A 186 6.93 -7.74 -9.82
N MET A 187 6.31 -8.13 -8.72
CA MET A 187 4.91 -8.53 -8.67
C MET A 187 4.10 -7.40 -8.03
N LEU A 188 3.12 -6.88 -8.78
CA LEU A 188 2.10 -5.98 -8.28
C LEU A 188 0.86 -6.82 -7.95
N ASN A 189 0.52 -6.96 -6.67
CA ASN A 189 -0.67 -7.66 -6.20
C ASN A 189 -1.77 -6.63 -5.90
N MET A 190 -2.96 -6.81 -6.47
CA MET A 190 -4.00 -5.79 -6.58
C MET A 190 -5.33 -6.28 -6.01
N ARG A 191 -6.02 -5.38 -5.31
CA ARG A 191 -7.45 -5.47 -5.02
C ARG A 191 -8.20 -5.52 -6.34
N ASN A 192 -9.11 -6.48 -6.45
CA ASN A 192 -9.72 -6.83 -7.71
C ASN A 192 -11.22 -6.51 -7.76
N TYR A 193 -11.59 -5.65 -8.71
CA TYR A 193 -12.97 -5.32 -9.10
C TYR A 193 -13.39 -5.96 -10.42
N ASN A 194 -12.58 -6.84 -11.00
CA ASN A 194 -12.92 -7.53 -12.24
C ASN A 194 -14.05 -8.55 -11.99
N SER A 195 -15.22 -8.28 -12.57
CA SER A 195 -16.41 -9.11 -12.40
C SER A 195 -16.33 -10.49 -13.06
N GLN A 196 -15.39 -10.71 -14.00
CA GLN A 196 -15.19 -12.01 -14.65
C GLN A 196 -14.34 -12.96 -13.80
N HIS A 197 -13.57 -12.42 -12.86
CA HIS A 197 -12.75 -13.17 -11.91
C HIS A 197 -12.94 -12.60 -10.50
N PRO A 198 -14.16 -12.67 -9.92
CA PRO A 198 -14.45 -12.06 -8.64
C PRO A 198 -13.80 -12.83 -7.48
N HIS A 199 -13.66 -12.18 -6.34
CA HIS A 199 -13.25 -12.78 -5.05
C HIS A 199 -11.81 -13.31 -4.98
N VAL A 200 -10.95 -13.00 -5.95
CA VAL A 200 -9.55 -13.42 -5.95
C VAL A 200 -8.63 -12.24 -6.20
N ARG A 201 -7.42 -12.28 -5.64
CA ARG A 201 -6.42 -11.23 -5.90
C ARG A 201 -6.04 -11.21 -7.37
N ALA A 202 -6.00 -10.01 -7.96
CA ALA A 202 -5.37 -9.80 -9.25
C ALA A 202 -3.87 -9.55 -9.06
N TYR A 203 -3.06 -9.86 -10.06
CA TYR A 203 -1.65 -9.51 -10.08
C TYR A 203 -1.16 -9.20 -11.49
N ALA A 204 -0.04 -8.50 -11.59
CA ALA A 204 0.68 -8.31 -12.84
C ALA A 204 2.19 -8.28 -12.57
N LEU A 205 3.00 -8.55 -13.59
CA LEU A 205 4.45 -8.65 -13.45
C LEU A 205 5.18 -7.57 -14.25
N SER A 206 6.22 -6.98 -13.66
CA SER A 206 7.18 -6.13 -14.34
C SER A 206 8.52 -6.85 -14.49
N ARG A 207 9.19 -6.66 -15.64
CA ARG A 207 10.51 -7.24 -15.93
C ARG A 207 11.63 -6.20 -16.05
N ASP A 208 11.31 -4.92 -15.90
CA ASP A 208 12.21 -3.79 -16.17
C ASP A 208 12.29 -2.81 -14.99
N GLY A 209 12.14 -3.35 -13.78
CA GLY A 209 12.22 -2.59 -12.53
C GLY A 209 11.04 -1.63 -12.33
N GLY A 210 9.86 -1.98 -12.84
CA GLY A 210 8.63 -1.23 -12.66
C GLY A 210 8.35 -0.14 -13.69
N ARG A 211 9.08 -0.10 -14.81
CA ARG A 211 8.83 0.88 -15.89
C ARG A 211 7.64 0.48 -16.75
N THR A 212 7.44 -0.82 -16.96
CA THR A 212 6.28 -1.38 -17.64
C THR A 212 5.65 -2.50 -16.81
N MET A 213 4.36 -2.77 -17.05
CA MET A 213 3.63 -3.90 -16.47
C MET A 213 3.15 -4.82 -17.59
N GLY A 214 3.16 -6.13 -17.32
CA GLY A 214 2.49 -7.13 -18.13
C GLY A 214 0.98 -7.12 -17.94
N GLN A 215 0.33 -8.13 -18.52
CA GLN A 215 -1.11 -8.32 -18.42
C GLN A 215 -1.56 -8.66 -16.99
N MET A 216 -2.79 -8.27 -16.67
CA MET A 216 -3.47 -8.67 -15.44
C MET A 216 -3.74 -10.18 -15.45
N GLN A 217 -3.41 -10.83 -14.34
CA GLN A 217 -3.63 -12.24 -14.04
C GLN A 217 -4.28 -12.37 -12.66
N PHE A 218 -4.67 -13.58 -12.25
CA PHE A 218 -5.41 -13.83 -11.01
C PHE A 218 -4.79 -14.96 -10.20
N HIS A 219 -4.83 -14.85 -8.87
CA HIS A 219 -4.40 -15.90 -7.94
C HIS A 219 -5.62 -16.58 -7.33
N ASP A 220 -6.02 -17.74 -7.87
CA ASP A 220 -7.18 -18.50 -7.39
C ASP A 220 -7.02 -18.96 -5.93
N ASP A 221 -5.78 -19.14 -5.46
CA ASP A 221 -5.45 -19.50 -4.08
C ASP A 221 -5.67 -18.33 -3.08
N LEU A 222 -5.77 -17.09 -3.56
CA LEU A 222 -5.84 -15.89 -2.73
C LEU A 222 -7.24 -15.27 -2.75
N LEU A 223 -8.16 -15.91 -2.01
CA LEU A 223 -9.51 -15.40 -1.75
C LEU A 223 -9.47 -13.98 -1.16
N GLU A 224 -10.29 -13.06 -1.66
CA GLU A 224 -10.46 -11.70 -1.11
C GLU A 224 -11.91 -11.20 -1.11
N PRO A 225 -12.28 -10.30 -0.17
CA PRO A 225 -13.59 -9.66 -0.11
C PRO A 225 -13.59 -8.28 -0.77
N VAL A 226 -12.76 -8.06 -1.79
CA VAL A 226 -12.50 -6.73 -2.39
C VAL A 226 -11.96 -5.77 -1.31
N CYS A 227 -10.75 -6.05 -0.82
CA CYS A 227 -10.10 -5.34 0.27
C CYS A 227 -8.61 -5.12 -0.04
N GLN A 228 -7.96 -4.17 0.63
CA GLN A 228 -6.51 -4.07 0.56
C GLN A 228 -5.82 -5.34 1.09
N GLY A 229 -4.62 -5.63 0.58
CA GLY A 229 -3.75 -6.70 1.07
C GLY A 229 -2.27 -6.38 0.83
N SER A 230 -1.39 -6.91 1.67
CA SER A 230 0.04 -6.59 1.70
C SER A 230 0.92 -7.79 1.29
N LEU A 231 1.91 -7.53 0.44
CA LEU A 231 2.83 -8.52 -0.12
C LEU A 231 4.27 -8.23 0.33
N LEU A 232 4.97 -9.25 0.80
CA LEU A 232 6.35 -9.13 1.29
C LEU A 232 7.23 -10.26 0.73
N ALA A 233 8.38 -9.89 0.17
CA ALA A 233 9.49 -10.81 -0.04
C ALA A 233 10.25 -11.01 1.28
N PHE A 234 9.94 -12.10 2.00
CA PHE A 234 10.53 -12.39 3.30
C PHE A 234 12.00 -12.78 3.17
N ASP A 235 12.33 -13.65 2.22
CA ASP A 235 13.71 -14.03 1.88
C ASP A 235 13.83 -14.33 0.38
N LYS A 236 14.91 -15.01 -0.04
CA LYS A 236 15.17 -15.33 -1.45
C LYS A 236 14.22 -16.37 -2.04
N HIS A 237 13.43 -17.06 -1.23
CA HIS A 237 12.56 -18.15 -1.67
C HIS A 237 11.12 -17.93 -1.23
N THR A 238 10.89 -17.18 -0.16
CA THR A 238 9.59 -17.05 0.49
C THR A 238 8.96 -15.69 0.22
N LEU A 239 7.75 -15.71 -0.33
CA LEU A 239 6.82 -14.58 -0.32
C LEU A 239 5.74 -14.82 0.73
N LEU A 240 5.31 -13.74 1.38
CA LEU A 240 4.20 -13.74 2.31
C LEU A 240 3.17 -12.71 1.87
N PHE A 241 1.89 -13.06 1.97
CA PHE A 241 0.78 -12.19 1.62
C PHE A 241 -0.24 -12.16 2.76
N SER A 242 -0.66 -10.97 3.17
CA SER A 242 -1.67 -10.79 4.23
C SER A 242 -2.92 -10.08 3.70
N ASN A 243 -4.08 -10.70 3.95
CA ASN A 243 -5.39 -10.15 3.64
C ASN A 243 -6.49 -10.86 4.45
N PRO A 244 -7.72 -10.32 4.51
CA PRO A 244 -8.89 -11.06 4.95
C PRO A 244 -9.15 -12.21 3.97
N HIS A 245 -8.87 -13.44 4.39
CA HIS A 245 -9.08 -14.65 3.56
C HIS A 245 -10.51 -15.15 3.78
N SER A 246 -11.45 -14.44 3.18
CA SER A 246 -12.89 -14.67 3.28
C SER A 246 -13.62 -13.87 2.18
N LEU A 247 -14.90 -14.18 1.97
CA LEU A 247 -15.81 -13.38 1.14
C LEU A 247 -16.31 -12.10 1.85
N GLN A 248 -15.96 -11.92 3.12
CA GLN A 248 -16.22 -10.72 3.91
C GLN A 248 -14.92 -10.21 4.53
N ARG A 249 -14.88 -8.96 5.02
CA ARG A 249 -13.75 -8.39 5.78
C ARG A 249 -13.63 -9.04 7.17
N LYS A 250 -13.22 -10.31 7.16
CA LYS A 250 -13.05 -11.21 8.30
C LYS A 250 -11.92 -12.20 8.03
N ASN A 251 -11.43 -12.85 9.08
CA ASN A 251 -10.41 -13.90 8.99
C ASN A 251 -9.13 -13.39 8.30
N LEU A 252 -8.48 -12.39 8.91
CA LEU A 252 -7.18 -11.92 8.47
C LEU A 252 -6.17 -13.07 8.57
N ALA A 253 -5.50 -13.39 7.47
CA ALA A 253 -4.59 -14.50 7.37
C ALA A 253 -3.28 -14.10 6.68
N ILE A 254 -2.27 -14.95 6.83
CA ILE A 254 -1.04 -14.94 6.05
C ILE A 254 -1.02 -16.17 5.16
N HIS A 255 -0.73 -15.95 3.88
CA HIS A 255 -0.42 -16.98 2.90
C HIS A 255 1.06 -16.94 2.56
N LYS A 256 1.61 -18.11 2.23
CA LYS A 256 3.00 -18.31 1.90
C LYS A 256 3.14 -18.89 0.50
N SER A 257 4.10 -18.38 -0.26
CA SER A 257 4.53 -18.95 -1.53
C SER A 257 6.03 -19.20 -1.52
N VAL A 258 6.45 -20.34 -2.09
CA VAL A 258 7.86 -20.76 -2.20
C VAL A 258 8.31 -21.03 -3.64
N ASP A 259 7.45 -20.72 -4.62
CA ASP A 259 7.64 -20.97 -6.05
C ASP A 259 7.62 -19.69 -6.90
N GLY A 260 7.95 -18.56 -6.26
CA GLY A 260 7.95 -17.24 -6.90
C GLY A 260 6.55 -16.64 -7.04
N GLY A 261 5.62 -17.01 -6.16
CA GLY A 261 4.27 -16.47 -6.11
C GLY A 261 3.31 -17.14 -7.09
N ARG A 262 3.59 -18.35 -7.57
CA ARG A 262 2.67 -19.07 -8.48
C ARG A 262 1.54 -19.72 -7.71
N HIS A 263 1.87 -20.40 -6.61
CA HIS A 263 0.92 -21.00 -5.69
C HIS A 263 1.07 -20.45 -4.29
N TRP A 264 -0.06 -20.36 -3.59
CA TRP A 264 -0.14 -19.81 -2.23
C TRP A 264 -0.82 -20.80 -1.29
N GLN A 265 -0.20 -21.01 -0.13
CA GLN A 265 -0.75 -21.88 0.91
C GLN A 265 -1.06 -21.05 2.16
N LEU A 266 -2.20 -21.32 2.79
CA LEU A 266 -2.53 -20.72 4.09
C LEU A 266 -1.44 -21.10 5.09
N MET A 267 -0.80 -20.10 5.67
CA MET A 267 0.22 -20.29 6.69
C MET A 267 -0.38 -20.18 8.08
N GLN A 268 -1.11 -19.10 8.36
CA GLN A 268 -1.59 -18.78 9.69
C GLN A 268 -2.77 -17.81 9.64
N THR A 269 -3.82 -18.04 10.42
CA THR A 269 -4.82 -17.00 10.73
C THR A 269 -4.24 -16.05 11.78
N VAL A 270 -4.24 -14.76 11.44
CA VAL A 270 -3.81 -13.65 12.31
C VAL A 270 -4.93 -13.25 13.26
N TYR A 271 -6.15 -13.10 12.73
CA TYR A 271 -7.33 -12.72 13.49
C TYR A 271 -8.59 -13.29 12.84
N PRO A 272 -9.35 -14.17 13.52
CA PRO A 272 -10.50 -14.86 12.92
C PRO A 272 -11.76 -13.97 12.78
N GLY A 273 -11.84 -12.87 13.53
CA GLY A 273 -13.00 -11.98 13.58
C GLY A 273 -13.04 -10.95 12.45
N HIS A 274 -13.71 -9.82 12.69
CA HIS A 274 -13.77 -8.67 11.77
C HIS A 274 -12.39 -8.06 11.60
N ALA A 275 -11.89 -8.03 10.37
CA ALA A 275 -10.58 -7.49 10.04
C ALA A 275 -10.52 -7.03 8.58
N ALA A 276 -9.81 -5.92 8.35
CA ALA A 276 -9.74 -5.26 7.05
C ALA A 276 -8.28 -5.07 6.63
N TYR A 277 -7.79 -3.82 6.61
CA TYR A 277 -6.50 -3.52 5.99
C TYR A 277 -5.37 -4.07 6.84
N SER A 278 -4.27 -4.45 6.19
CA SER A 278 -3.08 -4.96 6.87
C SER A 278 -1.80 -4.60 6.12
N ASP A 279 -0.72 -4.42 6.87
CA ASP A 279 0.62 -4.25 6.34
C ASP A 279 1.61 -5.20 7.04
N ILE A 280 2.27 -6.04 6.26
CA ILE A 280 3.22 -7.05 6.71
C ILE A 280 4.66 -6.60 6.46
N VAL A 281 5.50 -6.68 7.48
CA VAL A 281 6.92 -6.29 7.42
C VAL A 281 7.81 -7.35 8.03
N LYS A 282 9.01 -7.51 7.49
CA LYS A 282 10.04 -8.37 8.08
C LYS A 282 10.61 -7.72 9.35
N LEU A 283 10.54 -8.40 10.49
CA LEU A 283 11.17 -7.95 11.74
C LEU A 283 12.60 -8.49 11.88
N ASP A 284 12.77 -9.79 11.65
CA ASP A 284 14.05 -10.47 11.75
C ASP A 284 14.12 -11.69 10.81
N ARG A 285 15.03 -12.65 11.09
CA ARG A 285 15.22 -13.85 10.25
C ARG A 285 14.10 -14.89 10.38
N GLY A 286 13.28 -14.82 11.42
CA GLY A 286 12.23 -15.80 11.72
C GLY A 286 10.85 -15.20 11.93
N HIS A 287 10.72 -13.87 12.06
CA HIS A 287 9.45 -13.22 12.37
C HIS A 287 9.07 -12.14 11.38
N VAL A 288 7.77 -12.01 11.19
CA VAL A 288 7.11 -10.85 10.55
C VAL A 288 6.26 -10.11 11.56
N GLY A 289 6.12 -8.81 11.35
CA GLY A 289 5.17 -7.96 12.03
C GLY A 289 3.98 -7.72 11.12
N VAL A 290 2.77 -7.78 11.66
CA VAL A 290 1.54 -7.43 10.95
C VAL A 290 0.87 -6.30 11.71
N LEU A 291 0.73 -5.15 11.06
CA LEU A 291 -0.13 -4.06 11.51
C LEU A 291 -1.47 -4.20 10.79
N PHE A 292 -2.60 -4.18 11.51
CA PHE A 292 -3.90 -4.45 10.89
C PHE A 292 -5.08 -3.81 11.62
N GLU A 293 -6.13 -3.54 10.85
CA GLU A 293 -7.44 -3.10 11.33
C GLU A 293 -8.28 -4.30 11.76
N HIS A 294 -8.93 -4.21 12.91
CA HIS A 294 -9.87 -5.22 13.40
C HIS A 294 -10.83 -4.68 14.46
N GLY A 295 -11.80 -5.52 14.82
CA GLY A 295 -12.70 -5.27 15.95
C GLY A 295 -13.59 -6.46 16.28
N ILE A 296 -14.51 -6.23 17.22
CA ILE A 296 -15.49 -7.23 17.66
C ILE A 296 -16.74 -7.16 16.77
N ASN A 297 -17.29 -5.96 16.57
CA ASN A 297 -18.54 -5.77 15.81
C ASN A 297 -18.26 -5.31 14.37
N ASP A 298 -17.21 -4.51 14.18
CA ASP A 298 -16.81 -3.97 12.90
C ASP A 298 -15.28 -4.04 12.70
N ALA A 299 -14.82 -4.01 11.44
CA ALA A 299 -13.40 -4.16 11.13
C ALA A 299 -12.56 -2.88 11.37
N TYR A 300 -13.19 -1.72 11.56
CA TYR A 300 -12.52 -0.41 11.69
C TYR A 300 -12.52 0.13 13.12
N GLU A 301 -12.70 -0.71 14.13
CA GLU A 301 -12.73 -0.29 15.54
C GLU A 301 -11.34 0.10 16.07
N GLN A 302 -10.29 -0.61 15.67
CA GLN A 302 -8.93 -0.36 16.14
C GLN A 302 -7.84 -0.90 15.20
N ILE A 303 -6.60 -0.45 15.43
CA ILE A 303 -5.39 -0.95 14.76
C ILE A 303 -4.52 -1.67 15.78
N SER A 304 -4.04 -2.87 15.45
CA SER A 304 -3.13 -3.64 16.30
C SER A 304 -1.90 -4.12 15.55
N PHE A 305 -0.89 -4.46 16.32
CA PHE A 305 0.35 -5.04 15.82
C PHE A 305 0.60 -6.39 16.48
N VAL A 306 0.97 -7.39 15.68
CA VAL A 306 1.40 -8.70 16.18
C VAL A 306 2.69 -9.15 15.50
N SER A 307 3.51 -9.90 16.23
CA SER A 307 4.69 -10.58 15.70
C SER A 307 4.37 -12.05 15.49
N ILE A 308 4.62 -12.58 14.29
CA ILE A 308 4.25 -13.95 13.90
C ILE A 308 5.51 -14.69 13.42
N PRO A 309 5.78 -15.90 13.91
CA PRO A 309 6.87 -16.75 13.42
C PRO A 309 6.56 -17.27 12.00
N VAL A 310 7.58 -17.34 11.15
CA VAL A 310 7.49 -17.81 9.75
C VAL A 310 7.85 -19.31 9.60
N LYS A 311 8.31 -19.93 10.70
CA LYS A 311 8.67 -21.34 10.80
C LYS A 311 7.79 -22.05 11.82
#